data_AF-A0A961Q0I3-F1
#
_entry.id   AF-A0A961Q0I3-F1
#
_cell.length_a   1.000
_cell.length_b   1.000
_cell.length_c   1.000
_cell.angle_alpha   90.00
_cell.angle_beta   90.00
_cell.angle_gamma   90.00
#
_symmetry.space_group_name_H-M   'P 1'
#
loop_
_entity.id
_entity.type
_entity.pdbx_description
1 polymer ?
#
loop_
_entity_poly.entity_id
_entity_poly.type
_entity_poly.pdbx_seq_one_letter_code
_entity_poly.pdbx_strand_id
1 'polypeptide(L)'
;MPASVPITQDLVTLPRQQLAAARPNLVGLPRAELTAALIAAGTPEAQAAMRTRQIWQWIYHKGARDFAAMTNLARDYRVLLAERFTITRPEVVTRQLSSDGTRKYLLRIEGGHEIETVYIPETDRGTLCISSQVGCTLTCSFCHTGTQRLVRNLTPAEIVGQILVARDDLGDWGRGGPDRRLVSNIVLMGMGEPLYNTD
;
A
#
# COMPACT_ATOMS: atom_id res chain seq x y z
N MET A 1 32.41 -27.32 -10.05
CA MET A 1 32.38 -26.00 -10.72
C MET A 1 31.61 -25.07 -9.81
N PRO A 2 32.19 -23.94 -9.36
CA PRO A 2 31.42 -22.97 -8.60
C PRO A 2 30.36 -22.38 -9.52
N ALA A 3 29.09 -22.46 -9.11
CA ALA A 3 28.00 -21.82 -9.84
C ALA A 3 28.28 -20.31 -9.87
N SER A 4 28.53 -19.77 -11.06
CA SER A 4 28.56 -18.33 -11.25
C SER A 4 27.19 -17.79 -10.85
N VAL A 5 27.16 -16.89 -9.87
CA VAL A 5 25.95 -16.14 -9.52
C VAL A 5 25.36 -15.61 -10.83
N PRO A 6 24.07 -15.88 -11.13
CA PRO A 6 23.49 -15.40 -12.38
C PRO A 6 23.63 -13.89 -12.44
N ILE A 7 23.90 -13.38 -13.64
CA ILE A 7 24.09 -11.96 -13.94
C ILE A 7 22.91 -11.18 -13.35
N THR A 8 23.07 -10.59 -12.17
CA THR A 8 22.21 -9.51 -11.73
C THR A 8 22.51 -8.37 -12.69
N GLN A 9 21.58 -8.08 -13.59
CA GLN A 9 21.64 -6.82 -14.31
C GLN A 9 21.73 -5.71 -13.25
N ASP A 10 22.65 -4.77 -13.43
CA ASP A 10 22.72 -3.56 -12.60
C ASP A 10 21.49 -2.73 -12.93
N LEU A 11 20.39 -3.02 -12.24
CA LEU A 11 19.11 -2.37 -12.44
C LEU A 11 19.14 -1.02 -11.74
N VAL A 12 19.56 0.01 -12.47
CA VAL A 12 19.43 1.39 -12.04
C VAL A 12 17.94 1.76 -12.07
N THR A 13 17.27 1.63 -10.92
CA THR A 13 15.96 2.27 -10.72
C THR A 13 16.15 3.78 -10.76
N LEU A 14 15.24 4.52 -11.42
CA LEU A 14 15.30 5.98 -11.32
C LEU A 14 15.02 6.38 -9.87
N PRO A 15 15.90 7.18 -9.24
CA PRO A 15 15.69 7.60 -7.86
C PRO A 15 14.37 8.37 -7.75
N ARG A 16 13.60 8.05 -6.70
CA ARG A 16 12.31 8.69 -6.44
C ARG A 16 12.48 10.21 -6.35
N GLN A 17 11.69 10.96 -7.10
CA GLN A 17 11.48 12.38 -6.81
C GLN A 17 10.55 12.47 -5.61
N GLN A 18 11.12 12.71 -4.42
CA GLN A 18 10.32 12.99 -3.24
C GLN A 18 9.73 14.40 -3.39
N LEU A 19 8.40 14.52 -3.38
CA LEU A 19 7.75 15.82 -3.33
C LEU A 19 8.13 16.49 -2.01
N ALA A 20 9.08 17.43 -2.07
CA ALA A 20 9.74 18.05 -0.92
C ALA A 20 8.80 18.78 0.07
N ALA A 21 7.51 18.90 -0.25
CA ALA A 21 6.51 19.63 0.52
C ALA A 21 5.36 18.76 1.07
N ALA A 22 5.38 17.43 0.89
CA ALA A 22 4.30 16.57 1.36
C ALA A 22 4.49 16.13 2.82
N ARG A 23 3.46 16.30 3.66
CA ARG A 23 3.38 15.70 5.00
C ARG A 23 3.56 14.17 4.90
N PRO A 24 4.35 13.52 5.78
CA PRO A 24 4.56 12.08 5.73
C PRO A 24 3.25 11.30 5.81
N ASN A 25 3.13 10.26 4.98
CA ASN A 25 1.99 9.35 5.02
C ASN A 25 2.23 8.26 6.09
N LEU A 26 1.24 8.02 6.95
CA LEU A 26 1.32 6.97 7.97
C LEU A 26 1.01 5.57 7.42
N VAL A 27 0.38 5.49 6.24
CA VAL A 27 0.14 4.21 5.55
C VAL A 27 1.47 3.59 5.15
N GLY A 28 1.63 2.28 5.36
CA GLY A 28 2.83 1.53 5.00
C GLY A 28 3.94 1.57 6.05
N LEU A 29 3.91 2.49 7.01
CA LEU A 29 4.91 2.51 8.08
C LEU A 29 4.80 1.27 8.99
N PRO A 30 5.89 0.54 9.25
CA PRO A 30 5.95 -0.46 10.31
C PRO A 30 5.60 0.14 11.68
N ARG A 31 5.15 -0.69 12.62
CA ARG A 31 4.73 -0.21 13.95
C ARG A 31 5.84 0.55 14.70
N ALA A 32 7.09 0.13 14.55
CA ALA A 32 8.24 0.80 15.16
C ALA A 32 8.42 2.21 14.59
N GLU A 33 8.42 2.34 13.26
CA GLU A 33 8.54 3.62 12.56
C GLU A 33 7.35 4.54 12.80
N LEU A 34 6.12 3.99 12.84
CA LEU A 34 4.93 4.74 13.23
C LEU A 34 5.09 5.30 14.65
N THR A 35 5.60 4.51 15.59
CA THR A 35 5.82 4.97 16.97
C THR A 35 6.86 6.09 17.01
N ALA A 36 7.99 5.92 16.30
CA ALA A 36 9.04 6.94 16.21
C ALA A 36 8.53 8.24 15.58
N ALA A 37 7.77 8.16 14.49
CA ALA A 37 7.17 9.30 13.83
C ALA A 37 6.22 10.06 14.76
N LEU A 38 5.38 9.34 15.51
CA LEU A 38 4.45 9.95 16.47
C LEU A 38 5.20 10.68 17.60
N ILE A 39 6.27 10.08 18.14
CA ILE A 39 7.11 10.73 19.16
C ILE A 39 7.75 12.00 18.60
N ALA A 40 8.35 11.92 17.41
CA ALA A 40 8.97 13.06 16.74
C ALA A 40 7.99 14.20 16.46
N ALA A 41 6.70 13.89 16.27
CA ALA A 41 5.64 14.87 16.08
C ALA A 41 5.06 15.45 17.39
N GLY A 42 5.57 15.04 18.55
CA GLY A 42 5.17 15.58 19.87
C GLY A 42 4.28 14.66 20.69
N THR A 43 4.15 13.38 20.33
CA THR A 43 3.45 12.41 21.19
C THR A 43 4.34 12.07 22.38
N PRO A 44 3.86 12.21 23.64
CA PRO A 44 4.65 11.83 24.81
C PRO A 44 5.03 10.35 24.76
N GLU A 45 6.30 10.02 25.04
CA GLU A 45 6.82 8.65 24.95
C GLU A 45 6.01 7.65 25.78
N ALA A 46 5.59 8.05 26.99
CA ALA A 46 4.74 7.26 27.87
C ALA A 46 3.39 6.84 27.23
N GLN A 47 2.89 7.61 26.25
CA GLN A 47 1.64 7.33 25.54
C GLN A 47 1.86 6.74 24.15
N ALA A 48 3.09 6.72 23.63
CA ALA A 48 3.39 6.41 22.23
C ALA A 48 2.87 5.03 21.82
N ALA A 49 3.15 3.99 22.63
CA ALA A 49 2.69 2.63 22.33
C ALA A 49 1.16 2.52 22.25
N MET A 50 0.43 3.23 23.13
CA MET A 50 -1.03 3.27 23.09
C MET A 50 -1.53 3.99 21.85
N ARG A 51 -0.96 5.17 21.52
CA ARG A 51 -1.36 5.96 20.35
C ARG A 51 -1.07 5.22 19.04
N THR A 52 0.07 4.55 18.93
CA THR A 52 0.40 3.67 17.80
C THR A 52 -0.68 2.61 17.61
N ARG A 53 -1.10 1.91 18.67
CA ARG A 53 -2.17 0.89 18.58
C ARG A 53 -3.50 1.49 18.11
N GLN A 54 -3.90 2.63 18.66
CA GLN A 54 -5.15 3.30 18.28
C GLN A 54 -5.13 3.71 16.80
N ILE A 55 -4.08 4.40 16.36
CA ILE A 55 -3.95 4.87 14.97
C ILE A 55 -3.87 3.69 14.00
N TRP A 56 -3.09 2.66 14.33
CA TRP A 56 -3.01 1.43 13.55
C TRP A 56 -4.39 0.77 13.37
N GLN A 57 -5.17 0.68 14.44
CA GLN A 57 -6.52 0.12 14.36
C GLN A 57 -7.43 0.97 13.46
N TRP A 58 -7.36 2.30 13.56
CA TRP A 58 -8.16 3.17 12.70
C TRP A 58 -7.81 3.03 11.23
N ILE A 59 -6.52 3.00 10.88
CA ILE A 59 -6.07 2.88 9.49
C ILE A 59 -6.42 1.49 8.94
N TYR A 60 -5.99 0.42 9.63
CA TYR A 60 -5.98 -0.92 9.04
C TYR A 60 -7.17 -1.81 9.38
N HIS A 61 -7.91 -1.53 10.46
CA HIS A 61 -9.10 -2.31 10.82
C HIS A 61 -10.40 -1.58 10.47
N LYS A 62 -10.42 -0.25 10.66
CA LYS A 62 -11.61 0.58 10.43
C LYS A 62 -11.59 1.35 9.12
N GLY A 63 -10.45 1.38 8.41
CA GLY A 63 -10.36 2.00 7.09
C GLY A 63 -10.40 3.52 7.11
N ALA A 64 -10.07 4.17 8.23
CA ALA A 64 -10.07 5.63 8.31
C ALA A 64 -9.12 6.25 7.27
N ARG A 65 -9.60 7.35 6.65
CA ARG A 65 -8.85 8.19 5.71
C ARG A 65 -8.61 9.61 6.25
N ASP A 66 -9.20 9.92 7.40
CA ASP A 66 -9.13 11.22 8.06
C ASP A 66 -8.95 11.02 9.57
N PHE A 67 -8.04 11.79 10.17
CA PHE A 67 -7.83 11.82 11.62
C PHE A 67 -9.07 12.30 12.37
N ALA A 68 -9.92 13.14 11.76
CA ALA A 68 -11.17 13.59 12.36
C ALA A 68 -12.09 12.41 12.76
N ALA A 69 -12.06 11.31 12.01
CA ALA A 69 -12.86 10.12 12.27
C ALA A 69 -12.43 9.34 13.52
N MET A 70 -11.24 9.61 14.07
CA MET A 70 -10.66 8.86 15.19
C MET A 70 -11.25 9.29 16.53
N THR A 71 -12.50 8.93 16.81
CA THR A 71 -13.29 9.43 17.96
C THR A 71 -12.72 9.10 19.35
N ASN A 72 -11.82 8.11 19.45
CA ASN A 72 -11.14 7.78 20.71
C ASN A 72 -9.83 8.58 20.94
N LEU A 73 -9.54 9.55 20.06
CA LEU A 73 -8.44 10.51 20.20
C LEU A 73 -9.00 11.88 20.61
N ALA A 74 -8.29 12.56 21.50
CA ALA A 74 -8.63 13.94 21.89
C ALA A 74 -8.66 14.85 20.66
N ARG A 75 -9.50 15.89 20.69
CA ARG A 75 -9.67 16.83 19.56
C ARG A 75 -8.34 17.44 19.13
N ASP A 76 -7.59 17.97 20.08
CA ASP A 76 -6.32 18.66 19.82
C ASP A 76 -5.26 17.71 19.24
N TYR A 77 -5.28 16.45 19.65
CA TYR A 77 -4.39 15.43 19.11
C TYR A 77 -4.76 15.07 17.65
N ARG A 78 -6.05 15.04 17.30
CA ARG A 78 -6.47 14.86 15.90
C ARG A 78 -6.02 16.01 15.01
N VAL A 79 -6.05 17.24 15.53
CA VAL A 79 -5.53 18.43 14.84
C VAL A 79 -4.02 18.32 14.64
N LEU A 80 -3.27 18.00 15.70
CA LEU A 80 -1.82 17.77 15.61
C LEU A 80 -1.46 16.72 14.53
N LEU A 81 -2.17 15.59 14.52
CA LEU A 81 -1.94 14.54 13.52
C LEU A 81 -2.24 15.03 12.10
N ALA A 82 -3.34 15.76 11.92
CA ALA A 82 -3.68 16.34 10.63
C ALA A 82 -2.65 17.38 10.18
N GLU A 83 -2.07 18.19 11.06
CA GLU A 83 -1.02 19.14 10.67
C GLU A 83 0.29 18.46 10.28
N ARG A 84 0.62 17.33 10.91
CA ARG A 84 1.92 16.67 10.76
C ARG A 84 1.94 15.54 9.74
N PHE A 85 0.81 14.89 9.48
CA PHE A 85 0.76 13.65 8.73
C PHE A 85 -0.38 13.60 7.73
N THR A 86 -0.36 12.58 6.88
CA THR A 86 -1.46 12.19 6.00
C THR A 86 -1.78 10.69 6.14
N ILE A 87 -2.98 10.32 5.69
CA ILE A 87 -3.40 8.93 5.49
C ILE A 87 -3.93 8.83 4.07
N THR A 88 -3.01 8.90 3.11
CA THR A 88 -3.35 8.85 1.67
C THR A 88 -3.21 7.44 1.13
N ARG A 89 -3.98 7.16 0.08
CA ARG A 89 -3.98 5.91 -0.67
C ARG A 89 -3.92 6.26 -2.16
N PRO A 90 -3.47 5.35 -3.05
CA PRO A 90 -3.53 5.57 -4.48
C PRO A 90 -4.93 5.96 -4.96
N GLU A 91 -4.99 6.83 -5.97
CA GLU A 91 -6.25 7.25 -6.60
C GLU A 91 -6.74 6.15 -7.54
N VAL A 92 -8.03 5.81 -7.50
CA VAL A 92 -8.63 4.91 -8.49
C VAL A 92 -8.95 5.70 -9.74
N VAL A 93 -8.14 5.53 -10.79
CA VAL A 93 -8.37 6.17 -12.10
C VAL A 93 -9.52 5.49 -12.82
N THR A 94 -9.45 4.16 -12.88
CA THR A 94 -10.46 3.33 -13.54
C THR A 94 -10.70 2.08 -12.72
N ARG A 95 -11.96 1.66 -12.63
CA ARG A 95 -12.37 0.36 -12.08
C ARG A 95 -13.18 -0.39 -13.13
N GLN A 96 -12.74 -1.59 -13.47
CA GLN A 96 -13.44 -2.50 -14.37
C GLN A 96 -13.98 -3.67 -13.57
N LEU A 97 -15.27 -3.97 -13.73
CA LEU A 97 -15.93 -5.11 -13.11
C LEU A 97 -16.28 -6.14 -14.18
N SER A 98 -15.76 -7.34 -14.02
CA SER A 98 -16.06 -8.50 -14.85
C SER A 98 -17.34 -9.19 -14.38
N SER A 99 -17.96 -10.00 -15.25
CA SER A 99 -19.19 -10.76 -14.96
C SER A 99 -19.00 -11.84 -13.90
N ASP A 100 -17.77 -12.35 -13.73
CA ASP A 100 -17.39 -13.30 -12.68
C ASP A 100 -17.14 -12.62 -11.32
N GLY A 101 -17.30 -11.30 -11.24
CA GLY A 101 -17.05 -10.49 -10.05
C GLY A 101 -15.61 -10.00 -9.90
N THR A 102 -14.69 -10.41 -10.78
CA THR A 102 -13.31 -9.90 -10.80
C THR A 102 -13.31 -8.39 -10.97
N ARG A 103 -12.52 -7.69 -10.13
CA ARG A 103 -12.36 -6.23 -10.18
C ARG A 103 -10.93 -5.88 -10.53
N LYS A 104 -10.75 -5.19 -11.65
CA LYS A 104 -9.46 -4.64 -12.06
C LYS A 104 -9.43 -3.14 -11.77
N TYR A 105 -8.43 -2.70 -11.03
CA TYR A 105 -8.20 -1.32 -10.68
C TYR A 105 -6.97 -0.80 -11.41
N LEU A 106 -7.11 0.36 -12.05
CA LEU A 106 -6.00 1.20 -12.48
C LEU A 106 -5.81 2.27 -11.42
N LEU A 107 -4.66 2.24 -10.74
CA LEU A 107 -4.37 3.08 -9.59
C LEU A 107 -3.26 4.08 -9.93
N ARG A 108 -3.52 5.37 -9.71
CA ARG A 108 -2.51 6.41 -9.83
C ARG A 108 -1.81 6.59 -8.50
N ILE A 109 -0.49 6.48 -8.56
CA ILE A 109 0.41 6.62 -7.41
C ILE A 109 1.13 7.96 -7.45
N GLU A 110 1.93 8.25 -6.42
CA GLU A 110 2.67 9.51 -6.34
C GLU A 110 3.64 9.64 -7.52
N GLY A 111 3.76 10.85 -8.08
CA GLY A 111 4.50 11.10 -9.32
C GLY A 111 3.71 10.80 -10.61
N GLY A 112 2.42 10.42 -10.50
CA GLY A 112 1.51 10.35 -11.64
C GLY A 112 1.58 9.05 -12.46
N HIS A 113 2.42 8.11 -12.04
CA HIS A 113 2.47 6.77 -12.65
C HIS A 113 1.23 5.96 -12.27
N GLU A 114 0.94 4.93 -13.07
CA GLU A 114 -0.22 4.08 -12.89
C GLU A 114 0.22 2.62 -12.75
N ILE A 115 -0.44 1.90 -11.84
CA ILE A 115 -0.26 0.47 -11.61
C ILE A 115 -1.59 -0.24 -11.61
N GLU A 116 -1.55 -1.55 -11.82
CA GLU A 116 -2.74 -2.39 -11.77
C GLU A 116 -2.83 -3.16 -10.45
N THR A 117 -4.06 -3.34 -9.98
CA THR A 117 -4.41 -4.25 -8.88
C THR A 117 -5.64 -5.03 -9.29
N VAL A 118 -5.69 -6.33 -8.98
CA VAL A 118 -6.82 -7.18 -9.37
C VAL A 118 -7.35 -7.93 -8.17
N TYR A 119 -8.63 -7.77 -7.88
CA TYR A 119 -9.36 -8.58 -6.91
C TYR A 119 -10.12 -9.69 -7.63
N ILE A 120 -9.92 -10.93 -7.20
CA ILE A 120 -10.50 -12.14 -7.77
C ILE A 120 -11.34 -12.80 -6.67
N PRO A 121 -12.67 -12.71 -6.74
CA PRO A 121 -13.55 -13.40 -5.79
C PRO A 121 -13.64 -14.90 -6.12
N GLU A 122 -13.70 -15.70 -5.08
CA GLU A 122 -14.03 -17.13 -5.14
C GLU A 122 -15.12 -17.45 -4.10
N THR A 123 -15.61 -18.68 -4.08
CA THR A 123 -16.73 -19.09 -3.20
C THR A 123 -16.40 -18.91 -1.71
N ASP A 124 -15.16 -19.18 -1.32
CA ASP A 124 -14.70 -19.24 0.07
C ASP A 124 -13.60 -18.24 0.42
N ARG A 125 -13.05 -17.55 -0.58
CA ARG A 125 -11.93 -16.61 -0.42
C ARG A 125 -11.99 -15.48 -1.44
N GLY A 126 -11.22 -14.42 -1.19
CA GLY A 126 -10.94 -13.40 -2.19
C GLY A 126 -9.45 -13.13 -2.26
N THR A 127 -8.92 -13.24 -3.47
CA THR A 127 -7.49 -13.07 -3.74
C THR A 127 -7.24 -11.69 -4.32
N LEU A 128 -6.30 -10.95 -3.72
CA LEU A 128 -5.84 -9.68 -4.23
C LEU A 128 -4.44 -9.82 -4.84
N CYS A 129 -4.37 -9.62 -6.14
CA CYS A 129 -3.14 -9.52 -6.89
C CYS A 129 -2.63 -8.08 -6.86
N ILE A 130 -1.47 -7.87 -6.24
CA ILE A 130 -0.86 -6.56 -6.06
C ILE A 130 0.47 -6.44 -6.83
N SER A 131 0.75 -5.21 -7.27
CA SER A 131 1.98 -4.81 -7.94
C SER A 131 3.06 -4.42 -6.94
N SER A 132 4.33 -4.59 -7.31
CA SER A 132 5.52 -4.21 -6.53
C SER A 132 6.36 -3.11 -7.20
N GLN A 133 6.22 -2.90 -8.51
CA GLN A 133 6.96 -1.90 -9.29
C GLN A 133 6.07 -1.27 -10.37
N VAL A 134 6.52 -0.14 -10.92
CA VAL A 134 5.98 0.43 -12.17
C VAL A 134 6.81 -0.07 -13.33
N GLY A 135 6.24 -0.95 -14.17
CA GLY A 135 6.98 -1.70 -15.18
C GLY A 135 7.75 -2.88 -14.57
N CYS A 136 8.59 -3.56 -15.36
CA CYS A 136 9.41 -4.68 -14.90
C CYS A 136 10.72 -4.77 -15.71
N THR A 137 11.81 -5.16 -15.06
CA THR A 137 13.14 -5.24 -15.68
C THR A 137 13.45 -6.58 -16.33
N LEU A 138 12.68 -7.62 -16.00
CA LEU A 138 13.00 -8.99 -16.42
C LEU A 138 12.72 -9.25 -17.91
N THR A 139 12.01 -8.34 -18.60
CA THR A 139 11.73 -8.43 -20.04
C THR A 139 11.17 -9.78 -20.50
N CYS A 140 10.40 -10.45 -19.65
CA CYS A 140 9.79 -11.74 -19.96
C CYS A 140 8.90 -11.62 -21.22
N SER A 141 9.20 -12.40 -22.26
CA SER A 141 8.60 -12.27 -23.60
C SER A 141 7.08 -12.50 -23.65
N PHE A 142 6.54 -13.23 -22.67
CA PHE A 142 5.11 -13.53 -22.55
C PHE A 142 4.36 -12.53 -21.64
N CYS A 143 5.07 -11.62 -20.96
CA CYS A 143 4.49 -10.72 -19.99
C CYS A 143 4.28 -9.33 -20.61
N HIS A 144 3.05 -8.79 -20.56
CA HIS A 144 2.79 -7.45 -21.04
C HIS A 144 3.62 -6.40 -20.29
N THR A 145 3.73 -6.51 -18.96
CA THR A 145 4.62 -5.65 -18.15
C THR A 145 6.09 -5.79 -18.54
N GLY A 146 6.51 -6.95 -19.04
CA GLY A 146 7.87 -7.18 -19.57
C GLY A 146 8.18 -6.38 -20.85
N THR A 147 7.16 -5.88 -21.55
CA THR A 147 7.34 -4.95 -22.68
C THR A 147 7.52 -3.50 -22.23
N GLN A 148 7.19 -3.19 -20.99
CA GLN A 148 7.29 -1.86 -20.40
C GLN A 148 8.64 -1.71 -19.70
N ARG A 149 9.31 -0.57 -19.90
CA ARG A 149 10.55 -0.28 -19.16
C ARG A 149 10.23 -0.09 -17.68
N LEU A 150 11.09 -0.59 -16.80
CA LEU A 150 11.01 -0.25 -15.38
C LEU A 150 11.17 1.26 -15.21
N VAL A 151 10.24 1.84 -14.46
CA VAL A 151 10.29 3.25 -14.07
C VAL A 151 10.88 3.37 -12.66
N ARG A 152 10.22 2.75 -11.66
CA ARG A 152 10.67 2.74 -10.26
C ARG A 152 9.99 1.66 -9.43
N ASN A 153 10.58 1.43 -8.25
CA ASN A 153 9.96 0.65 -7.17
C ASN A 153 8.79 1.39 -6.52
N LEU A 154 7.81 0.62 -6.04
CA LEU A 154 6.72 1.13 -5.22
C LEU A 154 7.17 1.29 -3.77
N THR A 155 6.65 2.30 -3.10
CA THR A 155 6.85 2.48 -1.66
C THR A 155 5.96 1.53 -0.85
N PRO A 156 6.28 1.27 0.44
CA PRO A 156 5.39 0.51 1.32
C PRO A 156 3.97 1.09 1.37
N ALA A 157 3.84 2.42 1.32
CA ALA A 157 2.54 3.10 1.29
C ALA A 157 1.74 2.79 0.00
N GLU A 158 2.42 2.70 -1.14
CA GLU A 158 1.80 2.38 -2.43
C GLU A 158 1.42 0.90 -2.52
N ILE A 159 2.27 -0.01 -2.04
CA ILE A 159 1.99 -1.45 -1.99
C ILE A 159 0.80 -1.73 -1.08
N VAL A 160 0.86 -1.28 0.18
CA VAL A 160 -0.23 -1.46 1.15
C VAL A 160 -1.47 -0.69 0.71
N GLY A 161 -1.30 0.45 0.04
CA GLY A 161 -2.37 1.27 -0.52
C GLY A 161 -3.29 0.49 -1.46
N GLN A 162 -2.76 -0.43 -2.27
CA GLN A 162 -3.55 -1.31 -3.15
C GLN A 162 -4.56 -2.15 -2.35
N ILE A 163 -4.12 -2.69 -1.21
CA ILE A 163 -4.96 -3.48 -0.30
C ILE A 163 -6.06 -2.61 0.29
N LEU A 164 -5.71 -1.42 0.77
CA LEU A 164 -6.67 -0.51 1.39
C LEU A 164 -7.72 -0.02 0.37
N VAL A 165 -7.32 0.25 -0.87
CA VAL A 165 -8.24 0.64 -1.95
C VAL A 165 -9.22 -0.48 -2.27
N ALA A 166 -8.74 -1.72 -2.43
CA ALA A 166 -9.62 -2.86 -2.68
C ALA A 166 -10.62 -3.06 -1.54
N ARG A 167 -10.17 -2.92 -0.28
CA ARG A 167 -11.05 -3.05 0.90
C ARG A 167 -12.09 -1.92 0.99
N ASP A 168 -11.75 -0.70 0.56
CA ASP A 168 -12.73 0.39 0.44
C ASP A 168 -13.82 0.04 -0.56
N ASP A 169 -13.44 -0.39 -1.76
CA ASP A 169 -14.37 -0.72 -2.83
C ASP A 169 -15.27 -1.92 -2.49
N LEU A 170 -14.74 -2.88 -1.73
CA LEU A 170 -15.46 -4.06 -1.27
C LEU A 170 -16.32 -3.81 -0.02
N GLY A 171 -16.16 -2.68 0.66
CA GLY A 171 -16.76 -2.47 1.98
C GLY A 171 -16.29 -3.53 2.99
N ASP A 172 -15.00 -3.86 2.95
CA ASP A 172 -14.36 -4.93 3.74
C ASP A 172 -13.78 -4.40 5.08
N TRP A 173 -14.48 -3.43 5.66
CA TRP A 173 -14.13 -2.82 6.95
C TRP A 173 -15.04 -3.36 8.05
N GLY A 174 -14.46 -3.72 9.21
CA GLY A 174 -15.25 -4.13 10.37
C GLY A 174 -16.02 -5.46 10.25
N ARG A 175 -15.77 -6.29 9.22
CA ARG A 175 -16.51 -7.55 8.96
C ARG A 175 -16.31 -8.69 9.98
N GLY A 176 -15.71 -8.45 11.14
CA GLY A 176 -15.38 -9.49 12.12
C GLY A 176 -14.05 -10.18 11.81
N GLY A 177 -13.81 -11.35 12.43
CA GLY A 177 -12.55 -12.09 12.37
C GLY A 177 -12.07 -12.49 10.96
N PRO A 178 -10.91 -13.17 10.87
CA PRO A 178 -10.24 -13.49 9.59
C PRO A 178 -11.16 -14.13 8.55
N ASP A 179 -12.06 -15.02 8.97
CA ASP A 179 -12.93 -15.85 8.11
C ASP A 179 -14.06 -15.07 7.41
N ARG A 180 -14.21 -13.78 7.72
CA ARG A 180 -15.29 -12.93 7.18
C ARG A 180 -14.77 -11.81 6.29
N ARG A 181 -13.45 -11.76 6.06
CA ARG A 181 -12.82 -10.78 5.18
C ARG A 181 -13.02 -11.17 3.73
N LEU A 182 -13.36 -10.18 2.91
CA LEU A 182 -13.44 -10.37 1.46
C LEU A 182 -12.03 -10.45 0.86
N VAL A 183 -11.08 -9.66 1.36
CA VAL A 183 -9.67 -9.83 1.01
C VAL A 183 -9.00 -10.76 2.03
N SER A 184 -8.94 -12.05 1.69
CA SER A 184 -8.36 -13.10 2.55
C SER A 184 -6.97 -13.55 2.09
N ASN A 185 -6.65 -13.39 0.81
CA ASN A 185 -5.39 -13.84 0.21
C ASN A 185 -4.74 -12.69 -0.57
N ILE A 186 -3.42 -12.58 -0.48
CA ILE A 186 -2.64 -11.58 -1.22
C ILE A 186 -1.56 -12.33 -2.01
N VAL A 187 -1.44 -12.00 -3.29
CA VAL A 187 -0.39 -12.51 -4.18
C VAL A 187 0.37 -11.36 -4.81
N LEU A 188 1.70 -11.47 -4.84
CA LEU A 188 2.59 -10.53 -5.50
C LEU A 188 2.80 -10.97 -6.95
N MET A 189 1.73 -10.87 -7.76
CA MET A 189 1.70 -11.30 -9.16
C MET A 189 1.21 -10.19 -10.10
N GLY A 190 1.20 -8.94 -9.63
CA GLY A 190 0.86 -7.77 -10.42
C GLY A 190 2.02 -7.33 -11.30
N MET A 191 2.21 -6.01 -11.39
CA MET A 191 3.33 -5.41 -12.10
C MET A 191 4.60 -5.43 -11.24
N GLY A 192 5.72 -5.86 -11.83
CA GLY A 192 7.05 -5.84 -11.21
C GLY A 192 7.58 -7.19 -10.74
N GLU A 193 8.87 -7.22 -10.42
CA GLU A 193 9.56 -8.34 -9.75
C GLU A 193 9.71 -8.01 -8.25
N PRO A 194 8.92 -8.66 -7.36
CA PRO A 194 8.94 -8.36 -5.93
C PRO A 194 10.31 -8.54 -5.27
N LEU A 195 11.13 -9.50 -5.74
CA LEU A 195 12.46 -9.72 -5.18
C LEU A 195 13.46 -8.60 -5.52
N TYR A 196 13.09 -7.67 -6.42
CA TYR A 196 13.85 -6.46 -6.72
C TYR A 196 13.27 -5.20 -6.05
N ASN A 197 12.33 -5.39 -5.11
CA ASN A 197 11.80 -4.33 -4.25
C ASN A 197 11.58 -4.85 -2.81
N THR A 198 12.68 -5.09 -2.10
CA THR A 198 12.68 -5.71 -0.76
C THR A 198 12.64 -4.73 0.41
N ASP A 199 12.83 -3.43 0.13
CA ASP A 199 12.86 -2.34 1.12
C ASP A 199 11.45 -1.83 1.45
#